data_AF-A0A1A9CB88-F1
#
_entry.id   AF-A0A1A9CB88-F1
#
_cell.length_a   1.000
_cell.length_b   1.000
_cell.length_c   1.000
_cell.angle_alpha   90.00
_cell.angle_beta   90.00
_cell.angle_gamma   90.00
#
_symmetry.space_group_name_H-M   'P 1'
#
loop_
_entity.id
_entity.type
_entity.pdbx_description
1 polymer ?
#
loop_
_entity_poly.entity_id
_entity_poly.type
_entity_poly.pdbx_seq_one_letter_code
_entity_poly.pdbx_strand_id
1 'polypeptide(L)'
;MKITHHRTIAVAAAAALALPLSLGALVPQALADTSSPSPSTDKSSSPSASPGATKPFGPDCSAFSKSTRDAVAKEPLATAAARDPNLSTLVSAVKAAGLTDTLNKAKDTTLFAPTNAAFDKMGKAKVDALLKNKAELKKLLTYHVVGEKISPDQLPHGDFTTMEGGKLTTTGSGTSFKVNKTAAITCGDITTANGKVYVIDGVLTPPSS
;
A
#
# COMPACT_ATOMS: atom_id res chain seq x y z
N MET A 1 -56.62 6.10 -0.22
CA MET A 1 -57.37 6.18 1.05
C MET A 1 -56.63 5.37 2.11
N LYS A 2 -56.52 5.92 3.34
CA LYS A 2 -55.96 5.37 4.60
C LYS A 2 -54.42 5.30 4.64
N ILE A 3 -53.68 6.28 5.19
CA ILE A 3 -53.62 6.81 6.58
C ILE A 3 -53.35 5.67 7.58
N THR A 4 -52.22 5.68 8.28
CA THR A 4 -52.13 5.98 9.73
C THR A 4 -50.73 5.66 10.30
N HIS A 5 -50.16 6.66 10.98
CA HIS A 5 -48.97 6.64 11.83
C HIS A 5 -49.14 5.72 13.04
N HIS A 6 -48.05 5.10 13.54
CA HIS A 6 -47.93 4.87 14.98
C HIS A 6 -46.52 5.21 15.50
N ARG A 7 -46.56 6.00 16.58
CA ARG A 7 -45.49 6.60 17.36
C ARG A 7 -45.15 5.69 18.54
N THR A 8 -43.90 5.74 18.99
CA THR A 8 -43.42 5.75 20.40
C THR A 8 -43.77 4.58 21.35
N ILE A 9 -42.81 4.12 22.15
CA ILE A 9 -42.66 4.33 23.62
C ILE A 9 -41.69 3.27 24.23
N ALA A 10 -41.00 3.73 25.28
CA ALA A 10 -39.94 3.17 26.13
C ALA A 10 -40.29 1.91 26.97
N VAL A 11 -39.40 1.64 27.96
CA VAL A 11 -39.50 0.79 29.18
C VAL A 11 -38.67 -0.51 29.06
N ALA A 12 -37.49 -0.66 29.68
CA ALA A 12 -37.04 -0.66 31.08
C ALA A 12 -37.10 -2.03 31.80
N ALA A 13 -36.02 -2.29 32.56
CA ALA A 13 -35.89 -3.11 33.77
C ALA A 13 -35.85 -4.67 33.70
N ALA A 14 -34.65 -5.17 34.06
CA ALA A 14 -34.32 -6.15 35.11
C ALA A 14 -35.21 -7.38 35.40
N ALA A 15 -34.59 -8.57 35.52
CA ALA A 15 -34.60 -9.41 36.73
C ALA A 15 -33.83 -10.74 36.52
N ALA A 16 -33.17 -11.20 37.58
CA ALA A 16 -32.25 -12.34 37.65
C ALA A 16 -32.93 -13.64 38.12
N LEU A 17 -32.34 -14.81 37.80
CA LEU A 17 -32.54 -16.07 38.54
C LEU A 17 -31.27 -16.98 38.52
N ALA A 18 -30.49 -16.88 39.61
CA ALA A 18 -29.87 -17.94 40.45
C ALA A 18 -30.24 -19.43 40.15
N LEU A 19 -29.49 -20.53 40.42
CA LEU A 19 -28.35 -21.03 41.26
C LEU A 19 -28.17 -22.55 40.85
N PRO A 20 -27.33 -23.45 41.44
CA PRO A 20 -25.90 -23.45 41.81
C PRO A 20 -25.17 -24.85 41.73
N LEU A 21 -23.97 -24.92 42.35
CA LEU A 21 -23.34 -26.06 43.06
C LEU A 21 -22.44 -27.08 42.30
N SER A 22 -21.11 -26.91 42.40
CA SER A 22 -20.18 -28.02 42.65
C SER A 22 -18.96 -27.53 43.45
N LEU A 23 -18.47 -28.41 44.33
CA LEU A 23 -17.80 -28.14 45.60
C LEU A 23 -16.39 -28.80 45.61
N GLY A 24 -15.38 -28.12 46.16
CA GLY A 24 -14.09 -28.69 46.61
C GLY A 24 -12.87 -28.32 45.75
N ALA A 25 -11.67 -27.98 46.23
CA ALA A 25 -11.03 -27.92 47.57
C ALA A 25 -9.80 -26.97 47.44
N LEU A 26 -9.56 -25.98 48.34
CA LEU A 26 -8.72 -25.96 49.56
C LEU A 26 -7.20 -25.59 49.38
N VAL A 27 -6.90 -24.25 49.43
CA VAL A 27 -5.73 -23.43 49.95
C VAL A 27 -4.24 -23.61 49.49
N PRO A 28 -3.30 -22.62 49.72
CA PRO A 28 -3.41 -21.16 50.03
C PRO A 28 -2.43 -20.18 49.30
N GLN A 29 -2.86 -18.89 49.28
CA GLN A 29 -2.19 -17.56 49.36
C GLN A 29 -0.72 -17.27 48.94
N ALA A 30 -0.57 -16.27 48.06
CA ALA A 30 0.36 -15.14 48.19
C ALA A 30 -0.24 -13.86 47.55
N LEU A 31 0.11 -12.68 48.07
CA LEU A 31 -0.57 -11.38 47.95
C LEU A 31 -0.15 -10.50 46.74
N ALA A 32 -1.05 -9.55 46.41
CA ALA A 32 -0.85 -8.20 45.82
C ALA A 32 -1.04 -7.95 44.29
N ASP A 33 -2.28 -7.57 43.94
CA ASP A 33 -2.72 -6.31 43.28
C ASP A 33 -1.93 -5.65 42.12
N THR A 34 -2.47 -5.74 40.89
CA THR A 34 -3.01 -4.62 40.07
C THR A 34 -3.18 -5.04 38.59
N SER A 35 -4.44 -5.00 38.15
CA SER A 35 -5.01 -4.90 36.79
C SER A 35 -4.11 -5.06 35.55
N SER A 36 -4.38 -6.11 34.76
CA SER A 36 -3.95 -6.20 33.37
C SER A 36 -5.03 -6.90 32.52
N PRO A 37 -5.74 -6.21 31.61
CA PRO A 37 -6.50 -6.88 30.56
C PRO A 37 -5.54 -7.29 29.43
N SER A 38 -5.44 -8.60 29.20
CA SER A 38 -4.79 -9.18 28.03
C SER A 38 -5.60 -8.85 26.76
N PRO A 39 -5.00 -8.27 25.72
CA PRO A 39 -5.46 -8.50 24.36
C PRO A 39 -4.83 -9.77 23.79
N SER A 40 -5.67 -10.57 23.14
CA SER A 40 -5.32 -11.73 22.34
C SER A 40 -4.11 -11.48 21.45
N THR A 41 -3.06 -12.27 21.67
CA THR A 41 -1.88 -12.34 20.80
C THR A 41 -2.10 -13.44 19.78
N ASP A 42 -2.84 -13.11 18.72
CA ASP A 42 -2.89 -13.93 17.51
C ASP A 42 -1.56 -13.81 16.75
N LYS A 43 -0.65 -14.72 17.10
CA LYS A 43 0.27 -15.44 16.21
C LYS A 43 0.72 -14.69 14.94
N SER A 44 1.66 -13.77 15.09
CA SER A 44 2.57 -13.39 14.00
C SER A 44 3.84 -14.23 14.11
N SER A 45 3.85 -15.34 13.39
CA SER A 45 5.08 -16.07 13.08
C SER A 45 5.97 -15.20 12.18
N SER A 46 7.07 -14.71 12.75
CA SER A 46 8.48 -14.60 12.26
C SER A 46 8.79 -14.83 10.75
N PRO A 47 9.93 -14.35 10.15
CA PRO A 47 11.23 -14.20 10.84
C PRO A 47 12.22 -13.11 10.38
N SER A 48 13.22 -12.91 11.25
CA SER A 48 14.67 -12.87 10.98
C SER A 48 15.18 -12.01 9.82
N ALA A 49 15.87 -10.93 10.19
CA ALA A 49 16.81 -10.22 9.33
C ALA A 49 17.99 -11.14 8.95
N SER A 50 17.98 -11.61 7.70
CA SER A 50 19.16 -12.18 7.04
C SER A 50 19.84 -11.06 6.25
N PRO A 51 21.16 -10.81 6.41
CA PRO A 51 21.86 -9.77 5.68
C PRO A 51 22.08 -10.24 4.24
N GLY A 52 21.50 -9.54 3.25
CA GLY A 52 21.89 -9.69 1.84
C GLY A 52 20.80 -9.73 0.77
N ALA A 53 19.51 -9.69 1.13
CA ALA A 53 18.44 -9.51 0.14
C ALA A 53 17.33 -8.65 0.74
N THR A 54 17.32 -7.36 0.41
CA THR A 54 16.25 -6.43 0.79
C THR A 54 14.93 -7.06 0.33
N LYS A 55 14.09 -7.41 1.31
CA LYS A 55 12.80 -8.07 1.08
C LYS A 55 11.77 -6.94 0.95
N PRO A 56 10.87 -7.00 -0.05
CA PRO A 56 9.81 -6.02 -0.16
C PRO A 56 9.01 -5.93 1.13
N PHE A 57 8.78 -4.70 1.57
CA PHE A 57 8.20 -4.37 2.86
C PHE A 57 6.83 -3.70 2.67
N GLY A 58 5.91 -3.98 3.58
CA GLY A 58 4.58 -3.38 3.59
C GLY A 58 3.44 -4.42 3.61
N PRO A 59 2.26 -4.06 4.11
CA PRO A 59 1.13 -4.97 4.28
C PRO A 59 0.62 -5.54 2.95
N ASP A 60 0.70 -4.74 1.87
CA ASP A 60 0.21 -5.10 0.54
C ASP A 60 1.23 -5.87 -0.31
N CYS A 61 2.47 -6.07 0.18
CA CYS A 61 3.42 -6.94 -0.49
C CYS A 61 3.02 -8.42 -0.50
N SER A 62 1.99 -8.78 0.27
CA SER A 62 1.39 -10.12 0.25
C SER A 62 0.80 -10.47 -1.13
N ALA A 63 0.36 -9.48 -1.91
CA ALA A 63 -0.06 -9.68 -3.30
C ALA A 63 1.10 -10.16 -4.20
N PHE A 64 2.33 -9.72 -3.89
CA PHE A 64 3.55 -10.17 -4.53
C PHE A 64 4.11 -11.40 -3.81
N SER A 65 3.48 -12.56 -4.08
CA SER A 65 3.96 -13.87 -3.63
C SER A 65 5.45 -14.06 -3.98
N LYS A 66 6.18 -14.90 -3.23
CA LYS A 66 7.61 -15.13 -3.48
C LYS A 66 7.89 -15.54 -4.94
N SER A 67 7.07 -16.43 -5.48
CA SER A 67 7.14 -16.84 -6.89
C SER A 67 6.88 -15.68 -7.87
N THR A 68 5.92 -14.80 -7.56
CA THR A 68 5.67 -13.59 -8.36
C THR A 68 6.89 -12.67 -8.34
N ARG A 69 7.54 -12.49 -7.19
CA ARG A 69 8.73 -11.63 -7.04
C ARG A 69 9.93 -12.15 -7.80
N ASP A 70 10.22 -13.44 -7.69
CA ASP A 70 11.29 -14.10 -8.46
C ASP A 70 11.08 -13.95 -9.96
N ALA A 71 9.83 -14.04 -10.39
CA ALA A 71 9.47 -13.92 -11.78
C ALA A 71 9.48 -12.44 -12.24
N VAL A 72 9.12 -11.48 -11.38
CA VAL A 72 9.19 -10.03 -11.62
C VAL A 72 10.64 -9.54 -11.66
N ALA A 73 11.53 -10.12 -10.86
CA ALA A 73 12.96 -9.82 -10.85
C ALA A 73 13.67 -10.13 -12.19
N LYS A 74 13.12 -11.07 -12.97
CA LYS A 74 13.62 -11.45 -14.30
C LYS A 74 12.91 -10.74 -15.45
N GLU A 75 11.91 -9.91 -15.13
CA GLU A 75 11.12 -9.19 -16.10
C GLU A 75 11.40 -7.69 -16.08
N PRO A 76 11.19 -7.01 -17.21
CA PRO A 76 11.36 -5.58 -17.25
C PRO A 76 10.19 -4.87 -16.54
N LEU A 77 10.41 -3.60 -16.18
CA LEU A 77 9.56 -2.83 -15.28
C LEU A 77 8.08 -2.79 -15.70
N ALA A 78 7.81 -2.64 -17.00
CA ALA A 78 6.45 -2.60 -17.53
C ALA A 78 5.73 -3.96 -17.44
N THR A 79 6.45 -5.06 -17.69
CA THR A 79 5.90 -6.42 -17.58
C THR A 79 5.70 -6.81 -16.11
N ALA A 80 6.63 -6.43 -15.24
CA ALA A 80 6.51 -6.59 -13.81
C ALA A 80 5.24 -5.94 -13.24
N ALA A 81 4.97 -4.69 -13.64
CA ALA A 81 3.73 -3.99 -13.25
C ALA A 81 2.47 -4.68 -13.79
N ALA A 82 2.54 -5.29 -14.97
CA ALA A 82 1.41 -5.99 -15.59
C ALA A 82 0.98 -7.29 -14.90
N ARG A 83 1.83 -7.83 -14.01
CA ARG A 83 1.50 -9.04 -13.24
C ARG A 83 0.58 -8.78 -12.06
N ASP A 84 0.52 -7.55 -11.57
CA ASP A 84 -0.33 -7.23 -10.44
C ASP A 84 -1.69 -6.69 -10.94
N PRO A 85 -2.81 -7.32 -10.56
CA PRO A 85 -4.13 -6.87 -10.98
C PRO A 85 -4.46 -5.47 -10.45
N ASN A 86 -3.90 -5.06 -9.30
CA ASN A 86 -4.08 -3.73 -8.73
C ASN A 86 -3.35 -2.64 -9.53
N LEU A 87 -2.46 -3.00 -10.47
CA LEU A 87 -1.74 -2.06 -11.33
C LEU A 87 -2.27 -2.06 -12.77
N SER A 88 -3.36 -2.77 -13.06
CA SER A 88 -3.94 -2.88 -14.41
C SER A 88 -4.27 -1.52 -15.04
N THR A 89 -4.71 -0.53 -14.25
CA THR A 89 -4.97 0.83 -14.74
C THR A 89 -3.69 1.50 -15.21
N LEU A 90 -2.60 1.37 -14.43
CA LEU A 90 -1.29 1.91 -14.79
C LEU A 90 -0.74 1.25 -16.05
N VAL A 91 -0.89 -0.07 -16.19
CA VAL A 91 -0.41 -0.82 -17.37
C VAL A 91 -1.15 -0.37 -18.62
N SER A 92 -2.47 -0.14 -18.51
CA SER A 92 -3.27 0.41 -19.59
C SER A 92 -2.81 1.81 -19.97
N ALA A 93 -2.51 2.65 -18.97
CA ALA A 93 -1.95 3.98 -19.18
C ALA A 93 -0.57 3.96 -19.86
N VAL A 94 0.35 3.11 -19.41
CA VAL A 94 1.70 2.96 -20.00
C VAL A 94 1.64 2.49 -21.45
N LYS A 95 0.74 1.55 -21.76
CA LYS A 95 0.47 1.09 -23.13
C LYS A 95 -0.13 2.21 -23.98
N ALA A 96 -1.14 2.92 -23.47
CA ALA A 96 -1.76 4.04 -24.15
C ALA A 96 -0.76 5.18 -24.41
N ALA A 97 0.14 5.46 -23.47
CA ALA A 97 1.20 6.45 -23.60
C ALA A 97 2.35 6.00 -24.53
N GLY A 98 2.45 4.71 -24.85
CA GLY A 98 3.58 4.16 -25.62
C GLY A 98 4.91 4.24 -24.88
N LEU A 99 4.89 4.16 -23.54
CA LEU A 99 6.10 4.19 -22.70
C LEU A 99 6.64 2.79 -22.36
N THR A 100 5.99 1.74 -22.86
CA THR A 100 6.40 0.34 -22.60
C THR A 100 7.84 0.10 -23.02
N ASP A 101 8.22 0.49 -24.24
CA ASP A 101 9.59 0.35 -24.75
C ASP A 101 10.59 1.19 -23.96
N THR A 102 10.22 2.42 -23.59
CA THR A 102 11.07 3.32 -22.78
C THR A 102 11.36 2.71 -21.42
N LEU A 103 10.33 2.22 -20.72
CA LEU A 103 10.49 1.59 -19.39
C LEU A 103 11.20 0.24 -19.45
N ASN A 104 11.08 -0.46 -20.58
CA ASN A 104 11.82 -1.72 -20.80
C ASN A 104 13.31 -1.48 -21.11
N LYS A 105 13.65 -0.34 -21.74
CA LYS A 105 15.04 0.05 -22.02
C LYS A 105 15.70 0.82 -20.87
N ALA A 106 14.91 1.56 -20.08
CA ALA A 106 15.40 2.27 -18.91
C ALA A 106 16.03 1.29 -17.94
N LYS A 107 17.23 1.60 -17.44
CA LYS A 107 17.98 0.82 -16.46
C LYS A 107 18.17 1.65 -15.20
N ASP A 108 18.28 0.97 -14.07
CA ASP A 108 18.46 1.58 -12.75
C ASP A 108 17.38 2.63 -12.44
N THR A 109 16.16 2.37 -12.88
CA THR A 109 15.00 3.24 -12.69
C THR A 109 14.16 2.79 -11.50
N THR A 110 13.55 3.75 -10.81
CA THR A 110 12.56 3.46 -9.77
C THR A 110 11.18 3.91 -10.24
N LEU A 111 10.21 2.98 -10.26
CA LEU A 111 8.82 3.28 -10.59
C LEU A 111 7.98 3.31 -9.33
N PHE A 112 7.36 4.46 -9.08
CA PHE A 112 6.30 4.60 -8.10
C PHE A 112 4.97 4.23 -8.76
N ALA A 113 4.46 3.03 -8.50
CA ALA A 113 3.27 2.50 -9.16
C ALA A 113 2.02 2.73 -8.29
N PRO A 114 1.14 3.68 -8.65
CA PRO A 114 -0.15 3.83 -7.98
C PRO A 114 -1.05 2.61 -8.21
N THR A 115 -1.72 2.18 -7.15
CA THR A 115 -2.76 1.15 -7.22
C THR A 115 -4.03 1.66 -7.90
N ASN A 116 -4.89 0.75 -8.35
CA ASN A 116 -6.22 1.09 -8.86
C ASN A 116 -7.02 1.92 -7.83
N ALA A 117 -6.85 1.66 -6.53
CA ALA A 117 -7.47 2.44 -5.46
C ALA A 117 -6.97 3.90 -5.45
N ALA A 118 -5.69 4.12 -5.72
CA ALA A 118 -5.13 5.46 -5.87
C ALA A 118 -5.74 6.22 -7.05
N PHE A 119 -5.92 5.54 -8.19
CA PHE A 119 -6.60 6.11 -9.36
C PHE A 119 -8.08 6.41 -9.07
N ASP A 120 -8.75 5.55 -8.33
CA ASP A 120 -10.16 5.75 -7.96
C ASP A 120 -10.31 6.96 -7.01
N LYS A 121 -9.36 7.18 -6.09
CA LYS A 121 -9.31 8.37 -5.22
C LYS A 121 -9.20 9.70 -5.99
N MET A 122 -8.53 9.73 -7.14
CA MET A 122 -8.52 10.91 -8.02
C MET A 122 -9.87 11.14 -8.73
N GLY A 123 -10.69 10.11 -8.83
CA GLY A 123 -11.97 10.12 -9.54
C GLY A 123 -11.83 9.68 -11.00
N LYS A 124 -12.71 8.76 -11.42
CA LYS A 124 -12.72 8.19 -12.79
C LYS A 124 -12.75 9.25 -13.89
N ALA A 125 -13.41 10.39 -13.68
CA ALA A 125 -13.46 11.48 -14.67
C ALA A 125 -12.07 12.06 -14.98
N LYS A 126 -11.22 12.23 -13.96
CA LYS A 126 -9.83 12.69 -14.12
C LYS A 126 -8.98 11.62 -14.82
N VAL A 127 -9.16 10.35 -14.44
CA VAL A 127 -8.44 9.22 -15.04
C VAL A 127 -8.81 9.07 -16.52
N ASP A 128 -10.09 9.18 -16.87
CA ASP A 128 -10.56 9.13 -18.26
C ASP A 128 -10.02 10.30 -19.09
N ALA A 129 -10.01 11.52 -18.52
CA ALA A 129 -9.38 12.68 -19.15
C ALA A 129 -7.88 12.45 -19.40
N LEU A 130 -7.15 11.89 -18.43
CA LEU A 130 -5.74 11.55 -18.58
C LEU A 130 -5.52 10.45 -19.64
N LEU A 131 -6.38 9.45 -19.70
CA LEU A 131 -6.32 8.39 -20.71
C LEU A 131 -6.58 8.94 -22.12
N LYS A 132 -7.44 9.95 -22.25
CA LYS A 132 -7.68 10.67 -23.51
C LYS A 132 -6.51 11.59 -23.88
N ASN A 133 -5.84 12.19 -22.89
CA ASN A 133 -4.71 13.08 -23.09
C ASN A 133 -3.36 12.36 -22.96
N LYS A 134 -2.88 11.77 -24.06
CA LYS A 134 -1.54 11.14 -24.13
C LYS A 134 -0.39 12.01 -23.63
N ALA A 135 -0.43 13.33 -23.86
CA ALA A 135 0.63 14.23 -23.44
C ALA A 135 0.70 14.35 -21.90
N GLU A 136 -0.45 14.53 -21.25
CA GLU A 136 -0.56 14.56 -19.79
C GLU A 136 -0.25 13.18 -19.19
N LEU A 137 -0.72 12.10 -19.83
CA LEU A 137 -0.43 10.74 -19.42
C LEU A 137 1.07 10.43 -19.43
N LYS A 138 1.77 10.86 -20.49
CA LYS A 138 3.23 10.73 -20.57
C LYS A 138 3.91 11.49 -19.45
N LYS A 139 3.55 12.77 -19.23
CA LYS A 139 4.09 13.58 -18.13
C LYS A 139 3.88 12.92 -16.78
N LEU A 140 2.65 12.52 -16.49
CA LEU A 140 2.28 11.81 -15.26
C LEU A 140 3.12 10.54 -15.06
N LEU A 141 3.24 9.70 -16.09
CA LEU A 141 4.03 8.47 -16.01
C LEU A 141 5.53 8.76 -15.81
N THR A 142 6.08 9.77 -16.48
CA THR A 142 7.47 10.20 -16.26
C THR A 142 7.69 10.83 -14.89
N TYR A 143 6.66 11.40 -14.26
CA TYR A 143 6.73 11.90 -12.89
C TYR A 143 6.75 10.78 -11.84
N HIS A 144 6.13 9.64 -12.16
CA HIS A 144 6.19 8.44 -11.32
C HIS A 144 7.50 7.66 -11.50
N VAL A 145 8.32 8.00 -12.49
CA VAL A 145 9.56 7.32 -12.79
C VAL A 145 10.72 8.20 -12.37
N VAL A 146 11.58 7.68 -11.51
CA VAL A 146 12.84 8.31 -11.15
C VAL A 146 13.96 7.58 -11.87
N GLY A 147 14.81 8.32 -12.58
CA GLY A 147 15.95 7.80 -13.34
C GLY A 147 17.12 7.29 -12.49
N GLU A 148 16.85 6.91 -11.24
CA GLU A 148 17.83 6.42 -10.27
C GLU A 148 17.20 5.31 -9.43
N LYS A 149 18.05 4.41 -8.93
CA LYS A 149 17.63 3.25 -8.15
C LYS A 149 17.61 3.61 -6.67
N ILE A 150 16.42 3.91 -6.16
CA ILE A 150 16.21 4.31 -4.78
C ILE A 150 16.19 3.06 -3.91
N SER A 151 17.01 3.03 -2.85
CA SER A 151 16.95 2.01 -1.81
C SER A 151 16.04 2.47 -0.67
N PRO A 152 15.42 1.55 0.09
CA PRO A 152 14.56 1.93 1.23
C PRO A 152 15.25 2.81 2.26
N ASP A 153 16.55 2.66 2.45
CA ASP A 153 17.37 3.49 3.34
C ASP A 153 17.46 4.96 2.90
N GLN A 154 17.19 5.25 1.63
CA GLN A 154 17.18 6.60 1.07
C GLN A 154 15.78 7.23 1.07
N LEU A 155 14.73 6.45 1.33
CA LEU A 155 13.37 6.96 1.44
C LEU A 155 13.07 7.88 2.65
N PRO A 156 13.68 7.76 3.84
CA PRO A 156 13.27 8.56 5.00
C PRO A 156 13.59 10.05 4.87
N HIS A 157 14.64 10.39 4.11
CA HIS A 157 15.08 11.77 3.81
C HIS A 157 15.53 11.85 2.35
N GLY A 158 14.65 11.46 1.43
CA GLY A 158 14.98 11.33 0.01
C GLY A 158 14.47 12.51 -0.81
N ASP A 159 15.34 13.10 -1.61
CA ASP A 159 15.01 14.14 -2.59
C ASP A 159 15.47 13.67 -3.97
N PHE A 160 14.51 13.29 -4.82
CA PHE A 160 14.79 12.67 -6.12
C PHE A 160 14.26 13.53 -7.26
N THR A 161 14.93 13.44 -8.40
CA THR A 161 14.47 14.10 -9.64
C THR A 161 13.82 13.07 -10.54
N THR A 162 12.55 13.30 -10.88
CA THR A 162 11.77 12.43 -11.76
C THR A 162 12.20 12.61 -13.22
N MET A 163 11.88 11.67 -14.09
CA MET A 163 12.17 11.79 -15.53
C MET A 163 11.42 12.94 -16.21
N GLU A 164 10.33 13.41 -15.61
CA GLU A 164 9.64 14.61 -16.06
C GLU A 164 10.47 15.89 -15.79
N GLY A 165 11.37 15.85 -14.81
CA GLY A 165 12.15 16.99 -14.31
C GLY A 165 11.64 17.58 -13.01
N GLY A 166 10.49 17.11 -12.51
CA GLY A 166 9.95 17.53 -11.21
C GLY A 166 10.68 16.88 -10.03
N LYS A 167 10.73 17.58 -8.89
CA LYS A 167 11.30 17.06 -7.63
C LYS A 167 10.27 16.24 -6.86
N LEU A 168 10.67 15.05 -6.46
CA LEU A 168 9.90 14.11 -5.67
C LEU A 168 10.61 13.91 -4.33
N THR A 169 9.90 14.22 -3.25
CA THR A 169 10.42 14.03 -1.89
C THR A 169 9.81 12.79 -1.27
N THR A 170 10.59 12.03 -0.53
CA THR A 170 10.12 10.89 0.25
C THR A 170 10.45 11.11 1.70
N THR A 171 9.50 10.78 2.57
CA THR A 171 9.66 10.86 4.01
C THR A 171 9.04 9.65 4.67
N GLY A 172 9.61 9.19 5.78
CA GLY A 172 9.09 8.03 6.48
C GLY A 172 10.10 7.44 7.45
N SER A 173 9.70 6.37 8.14
CA SER A 173 10.56 5.63 9.06
C SER A 173 10.17 4.16 9.13
N GLY A 174 11.15 3.29 9.28
CA GLY A 174 10.95 1.84 9.42
C GLY A 174 10.36 1.22 8.15
N THR A 175 9.09 0.82 8.21
CA THR A 175 8.37 0.19 7.09
C THR A 175 7.30 1.10 6.47
N SER A 176 7.14 2.32 6.99
CA SER A 176 6.08 3.25 6.59
C SER A 176 6.69 4.48 5.95
N PHE A 177 6.66 4.53 4.61
CA PHE A 177 7.16 5.64 3.82
C PHE A 177 6.03 6.35 3.08
N LYS A 178 6.24 7.63 2.80
CA LYS A 178 5.34 8.51 2.07
C LYS A 178 6.11 9.25 0.99
N VAL A 179 5.51 9.35 -0.17
CA VAL A 179 5.99 10.12 -1.31
C VAL A 179 5.18 11.41 -1.39
N ASN A 180 5.88 12.53 -1.51
CA ASN A 180 5.34 13.88 -1.56
C ASN A 180 4.38 14.20 -0.40
N LYS A 181 4.59 13.58 0.78
CA LYS A 181 3.75 13.67 1.99
C LYS A 181 2.28 13.22 1.81
N THR A 182 1.86 12.87 0.58
CA THR A 182 0.47 12.54 0.22
C THR A 182 0.29 11.06 -0.08
N ALA A 183 1.19 10.44 -0.83
CA ALA A 183 1.06 9.04 -1.26
C ALA A 183 1.84 8.11 -0.32
N ALA A 184 1.14 7.22 0.41
CA ALA A 184 1.83 6.23 1.24
C ALA A 184 2.36 5.07 0.38
N ILE A 185 3.56 4.58 0.69
CA ILE A 185 4.12 3.36 0.10
C ILE A 185 3.54 2.16 0.83
N THR A 186 2.71 1.41 0.12
CA THR A 186 2.00 0.25 0.66
C THR A 186 2.76 -1.06 0.44
N CYS A 187 3.54 -1.12 -0.63
CA CYS A 187 4.53 -2.17 -0.86
C CYS A 187 5.77 -1.59 -1.53
N GLY A 188 6.91 -1.63 -0.86
CA GLY A 188 8.17 -1.10 -1.37
C GLY A 188 9.22 -2.17 -1.64
N ASP A 189 10.29 -1.80 -2.33
CA ASP A 189 11.48 -2.62 -2.56
C ASP A 189 11.26 -3.88 -3.44
N ILE A 190 10.34 -3.79 -4.40
CA ILE A 190 10.18 -4.86 -5.41
C ILE A 190 11.29 -4.70 -6.44
N THR A 191 12.20 -5.67 -6.50
CA THR A 191 13.30 -5.66 -7.48
C THR A 191 12.83 -6.25 -8.81
N THR A 192 13.14 -5.58 -9.91
CA THR A 192 12.83 -5.97 -11.30
C THR A 192 14.12 -6.08 -12.11
N ALA A 193 14.06 -6.57 -13.36
CA ALA A 193 15.26 -6.75 -14.19
C ALA A 193 16.02 -5.44 -14.47
N ASN A 194 15.30 -4.31 -14.51
CA ASN A 194 15.87 -3.01 -14.89
C ASN A 194 15.71 -1.92 -13.82
N GLY A 195 15.28 -2.27 -12.60
CA GLY A 195 14.94 -1.24 -11.62
C GLY A 195 14.21 -1.73 -10.38
N LYS A 196 13.60 -0.81 -9.65
CA LYS A 196 12.75 -1.09 -8.48
C LYS A 196 11.34 -0.55 -8.66
N VAL A 197 10.36 -1.24 -8.08
CA VAL A 197 8.96 -0.82 -8.03
C VAL A 197 8.55 -0.55 -6.59
N TYR A 198 7.91 0.58 -6.38
CA TYR A 198 7.29 0.99 -5.12
C TYR A 198 5.82 1.24 -5.36
N VAL A 199 4.97 0.40 -4.79
CA VAL A 199 3.52 0.52 -4.85
C VAL A 199 3.06 1.59 -3.87
N ILE A 200 2.26 2.52 -4.35
CA ILE A 200 1.74 3.64 -3.56
C ILE A 200 0.21 3.72 -3.61
N ASP A 201 -0.42 4.19 -2.51
CA ASP A 201 -1.88 4.42 -2.42
C ASP A 201 -2.33 5.78 -2.99
N GLY A 202 -1.41 6.62 -3.48
CA GLY A 202 -1.71 7.93 -4.04
C GLY A 202 -1.16 8.09 -5.45
N VAL A 203 -1.86 8.81 -6.32
CA VAL A 203 -1.32 9.18 -7.64
C VAL A 203 -0.53 10.48 -7.51
N LEU A 204 0.71 10.47 -7.98
CA LEU A 204 1.59 11.63 -7.98
C LEU A 204 1.28 12.49 -9.20
N THR A 205 0.64 13.64 -8.97
CA THR A 205 0.41 14.63 -10.03
C THR A 205 1.59 15.60 -10.09
N PRO A 206 2.17 15.84 -11.29
CA PRO A 206 3.17 16.88 -11.43
C PRO A 206 2.55 18.25 -11.13
N PRO A 207 3.28 19.17 -10.47
CA PRO A 207 2.81 20.54 -10.33
C PRO A 207 2.71 21.15 -11.72
N SER A 208 1.52 21.59 -12.12
CA SER A 208 1.33 22.35 -13.36
C SER A 208 2.28 23.53 -13.35
N SER A 209 3.28 23.50 -14.22
CA SER A 209 4.13 24.67 -14.53
C SER A 209 3.35 25.68 -15.36
#